data_AF-A0A7K1E0J8-F1
#
_entry.id   AF-A0A7K1E0J8-F1
#
_cell.length_a   1.000
_cell.length_b   1.000
_cell.length_c   1.000
_cell.angle_alpha   90.00
_cell.angle_beta   90.00
_cell.angle_gamma   90.00
#
_symmetry.space_group_name_H-M   'P 1'
#
loop_
_entity.id
_entity.type
_entity.pdbx_description
1 polymer ?
#
loop_
_entity_poly.entity_id
_entity_poly.type
_entity_poly.pdbx_seq_one_letter_code
_entity_poly.pdbx_strand_id
1 'polypeptide(L)'
;MTKRGSVRVAWIFSIIGIVTTPVLLFFELVMWFLAAMVGAEPSNTDFVRVLFVIIVVAIALAALVCPLIAIFSQRATGPLVIAGITLAGWLVAQLYFVGMAVGVCSFEGCFPA
;
A
#
# COMPACT_ATOMS: atom_id res chain seq x y z
N MET A 1 -12.08 -7.83 -30.78
CA MET A 1 -10.82 -7.95 -30.02
C MET A 1 -10.66 -9.38 -29.54
N THR A 2 -9.62 -10.07 -30.02
CA THR A 2 -9.40 -11.51 -29.81
C THR A 2 -9.11 -11.83 -28.34
N LYS A 3 -9.72 -12.90 -27.80
CA LYS A 3 -9.56 -13.36 -26.39
C LYS A 3 -8.10 -13.47 -25.91
N ARG A 4 -7.13 -13.65 -26.82
CA ARG A 4 -5.69 -13.68 -26.48
C ARG A 4 -5.10 -12.32 -26.08
N GLY A 5 -5.62 -11.20 -26.58
CA GLY A 5 -5.11 -9.86 -26.25
C GLY A 5 -5.40 -9.46 -24.80
N SER A 6 -6.60 -9.76 -24.32
CA SER A 6 -7.04 -9.43 -22.95
C SER A 6 -6.26 -10.19 -21.87
N VAL A 7 -5.87 -11.45 -22.13
CA VAL A 7 -5.06 -12.25 -21.19
C VAL A 7 -3.63 -11.72 -21.05
N ARG A 8 -3.03 -11.18 -22.12
CA ARG A 8 -1.67 -10.60 -22.03
C ARG A 8 -1.64 -9.31 -21.22
N VAL A 9 -2.63 -8.45 -21.42
CA VAL A 9 -2.76 -7.18 -20.68
C VAL A 9 -2.93 -7.44 -19.18
N ALA A 10 -3.78 -8.41 -18.84
CA ALA A 10 -4.00 -8.92 -17.49
C ALA A 10 -2.71 -9.33 -16.75
N TRP A 11 -1.86 -10.12 -17.42
CA TRP A 11 -0.57 -10.53 -16.88
C TRP A 11 0.39 -9.36 -16.65
N ILE A 12 0.47 -8.44 -17.61
CA ILE A 12 1.34 -7.26 -17.51
C ILE A 12 0.98 -6.44 -16.27
N PHE A 13 -0.30 -6.10 -16.07
CA PHE A 13 -0.72 -5.33 -14.89
C PHE A 13 -0.47 -6.07 -13.56
N SER A 14 -0.57 -7.39 -13.56
CA SER A 14 -0.34 -8.19 -12.34
C SER A 14 1.15 -8.25 -11.98
N ILE A 15 2.02 -8.37 -12.98
CA ILE A 15 3.49 -8.30 -12.79
C ILE A 15 3.92 -6.89 -12.38
N ILE A 16 3.32 -5.85 -12.98
CA ILE A 16 3.59 -4.49 -12.54
C ILE A 16 3.17 -4.34 -11.07
N GLY A 17 1.95 -4.76 -10.72
CA GLY A 17 1.42 -4.66 -9.35
C GLY A 17 2.27 -5.37 -8.30
N ILE A 18 2.74 -6.59 -8.55
CA ILE A 18 3.59 -7.31 -7.57
C ILE A 18 4.94 -6.61 -7.34
N VAL A 19 5.42 -5.81 -8.30
CA VAL A 19 6.67 -5.04 -8.18
C VAL A 19 6.42 -3.64 -7.62
N THR A 20 5.38 -2.93 -8.08
CA THR A 20 5.11 -1.56 -7.63
C THR A 20 4.52 -1.49 -6.24
N THR A 21 3.68 -2.45 -5.83
CA THR A 21 3.09 -2.44 -4.47
C THR A 21 4.14 -2.48 -3.36
N PRO A 22 5.14 -3.39 -3.33
CA PRO A 22 6.15 -3.36 -2.28
C PRO A 22 6.99 -2.08 -2.29
N VAL A 23 7.27 -1.50 -3.47
CA VAL A 23 7.97 -0.22 -3.57
C VAL A 23 7.14 0.91 -2.96
N LEU A 24 5.85 0.99 -3.28
CA LEU A 24 4.96 2.01 -2.72
C LEU A 24 4.78 1.85 -1.20
N LEU A 25 4.63 0.61 -0.71
CA LEU A 25 4.58 0.33 0.73
C LEU A 25 5.89 0.71 1.44
N PHE A 26 7.04 0.53 0.79
CA PHE A 26 8.33 0.98 1.31
C PHE A 26 8.38 2.52 1.42
N PHE A 27 7.95 3.23 0.38
CA PHE A 27 7.84 4.69 0.45
C PHE A 27 6.84 5.15 1.52
N GLU A 28 5.72 4.44 1.68
CA GLU A 28 4.73 4.71 2.73
C GLU A 28 5.34 4.57 4.14
N LEU A 29 6.14 3.53 4.38
CA LEU A 29 6.87 3.35 5.63
C LEU A 29 7.82 4.52 5.92
N VAL A 30 8.61 4.93 4.93
CA VAL A 30 9.53 6.08 5.07
C VAL A 30 8.77 7.37 5.34
N MET A 31 7.65 7.60 4.65
CA MET A 31 6.81 8.78 4.86
C MET A 31 6.15 8.78 6.25
N TRP A 32 5.77 7.61 6.77
CA TRP A 32 5.28 7.45 8.14
C TRP A 32 6.34 7.85 9.17
N PHE A 33 7.57 7.39 9.00
CA PHE A 33 8.70 7.78 9.87
C PHE A 33 8.95 9.29 9.81
N LEU A 34 8.99 9.87 8.61
CA LEU A 34 9.16 11.31 8.44
C LEU A 34 8.01 12.08 9.09
N ALA A 35 6.77 11.64 8.90
CA ALA A 35 5.59 12.24 9.53
C ALA A 35 5.67 12.19 11.06
N ALA A 36 6.15 11.08 11.63
CA ALA A 36 6.34 10.95 13.08
C ALA A 36 7.43 11.90 13.61
N MET A 37 8.58 12.01 12.92
CA MET A 37 9.64 12.95 13.31
C MET A 37 9.18 14.41 13.21
N VAL A 38 8.53 14.78 12.11
CA VAL A 38 7.98 16.13 11.89
C VAL A 38 6.87 16.45 12.89
N GLY A 39 6.05 15.45 13.26
CA GLY A 39 4.98 15.58 14.24
C GLY A 39 5.49 15.80 15.67
N ALA A 40 6.65 15.25 16.02
CA ALA A 40 7.25 15.39 17.35
C ALA A 40 7.84 16.78 17.61
N GLU A 41 8.17 17.54 16.57
CA GLU A 41 8.68 18.90 16.72
C GLU A 41 7.55 19.88 17.10
N PRO A 42 7.64 20.56 18.26
CA PRO A 42 6.63 21.52 18.71
C PRO A 42 6.65 22.84 17.92
N SER A 43 7.73 23.10 17.17
CA SER A 43 7.88 24.28 16.30
C SER A 43 7.12 24.16 14.98
N ASN A 44 6.71 22.94 14.60
CA ASN A 44 6.02 22.73 13.33
C ASN A 44 4.55 23.14 13.41
N THR A 45 4.10 23.84 12.39
CA THR A 45 2.70 24.26 12.27
C THR A 45 1.82 23.05 11.96
N ASP A 46 0.59 23.04 12.48
CA ASP A 46 -0.37 21.94 12.27
C ASP A 46 -0.63 21.65 10.79
N PHE A 47 -0.49 22.66 9.92
CA PHE A 47 -0.58 22.52 8.47
C PHE A 47 0.42 21.50 7.90
N VAL A 48 1.67 21.52 8.36
CA VAL A 48 2.71 20.59 7.88
C VAL A 48 2.36 19.16 8.27
N ARG A 49 1.86 18.96 9.49
CA ARG A 49 1.45 17.64 10.00
C ARG A 49 0.32 17.05 9.16
N VAL A 50 -0.71 17.85 8.85
CA VAL A 50 -1.83 17.43 8.00
C VAL A 50 -1.38 17.09 6.59
N LEU A 51 -0.47 17.88 6.01
CA LEU A 51 0.06 17.62 4.67
C LEU A 51 0.77 16.26 4.58
N PHE A 52 1.57 15.90 5.59
CA PHE A 52 2.23 14.59 5.63
C PHE A 52 1.23 13.44 5.67
N VAL A 53 0.18 13.54 6.49
CA VAL A 53 -0.89 12.52 6.54
C VAL A 53 -1.57 12.38 5.18
N ILE A 54 -1.86 13.48 4.49
CA ILE A 54 -2.46 13.45 3.15
C ILE A 54 -1.55 12.72 2.16
N ILE A 55 -0.24 12.97 2.18
CA ILE A 55 0.71 12.32 1.28
C ILE A 55 0.77 10.81 1.54
N VAL A 56 0.83 10.40 2.81
CA VAL A 56 0.82 8.98 3.20
C VAL A 56 -0.45 8.28 2.67
N VAL A 57 -1.63 8.88 2.91
CA VAL A 57 -2.90 8.34 2.42
C VAL A 57 -2.95 8.27 0.89
N ALA A 58 -2.43 9.29 0.20
CA ALA A 58 -2.39 9.29 -1.27
C ALA A 58 -1.51 8.16 -1.83
N ILE A 59 -0.36 7.87 -1.21
CA ILE A 59 0.52 6.76 -1.60
C ILE A 59 -0.18 5.41 -1.35
N ALA A 60 -0.82 5.25 -0.19
CA ALA A 60 -1.58 4.04 0.15
C ALA A 60 -2.67 3.75 -0.90
N LEU A 61 -3.42 4.78 -1.31
CA LEU A 61 -4.45 4.68 -2.34
C LEU A 61 -3.86 4.38 -3.72
N ALA A 62 -2.73 5.00 -4.09
CA ALA A 62 -2.05 4.71 -5.34
C ALA A 62 -1.60 3.23 -5.43
N ALA A 63 -1.17 2.65 -4.31
CA ALA A 63 -0.78 1.24 -4.24
C ALA A 63 -1.95 0.27 -4.48
N LEU A 64 -3.19 0.70 -4.22
CA LEU A 64 -4.41 -0.08 -4.49
C LEU A 64 -4.84 -0.06 -5.96
N VAL A 65 -4.48 0.98 -6.73
CA VAL A 65 -4.98 1.14 -8.10
C VAL A 65 -4.57 -0.04 -8.98
N CYS A 66 -3.30 -0.46 -8.93
CA CYS A 66 -2.79 -1.58 -9.73
C CYS A 66 -3.49 -2.92 -9.45
N PRO A 67 -3.57 -3.42 -8.19
CA PRO A 67 -4.25 -4.69 -7.91
C PRO A 67 -5.75 -4.61 -8.20
N LEU A 68 -6.42 -3.48 -7.95
CA LEU A 68 -7.84 -3.33 -8.28
C LEU A 68 -8.08 -3.42 -9.80
N ILE A 69 -7.29 -2.72 -10.61
CA ILE A 69 -7.37 -2.83 -12.07
C ILE A 69 -7.15 -4.27 -12.51
N ALA A 70 -6.18 -4.98 -11.92
CA ALA A 70 -5.93 -6.38 -12.26
C ALA A 70 -7.12 -7.30 -11.91
N ILE A 71 -7.82 -7.07 -10.79
CA ILE A 71 -9.01 -7.83 -10.39
C ILE A 71 -10.19 -7.55 -11.34
N PHE A 72 -10.49 -6.28 -11.60
CA PHE A 72 -11.64 -5.90 -12.44
C PHE A 72 -11.43 -6.18 -13.94
N SER A 73 -10.18 -6.27 -14.39
CA SER A 73 -9.81 -6.55 -15.79
C SER A 73 -9.99 -8.02 -16.19
N GLN A 74 -10.21 -8.95 -15.24
CA GLN A 74 -9.91 -10.36 -15.50
C GLN A 74 -11.05 -11.37 -15.41
N ARG A 75 -11.01 -12.29 -16.39
CA ARG A 75 -11.75 -13.56 -16.47
C ARG A 75 -10.84 -14.79 -16.26
N ALA A 76 -9.58 -14.61 -15.88
CA ALA A 76 -8.57 -15.67 -15.79
C ALA A 76 -8.04 -15.82 -14.36
N THR A 77 -7.87 -17.06 -13.90
CA THR A 77 -7.59 -17.40 -12.50
C THR A 77 -6.19 -17.01 -12.03
N GLY A 78 -5.17 -17.12 -12.90
CA GLY A 78 -3.77 -16.91 -12.51
C GLY A 78 -3.45 -15.51 -12.00
N PRO A 79 -3.72 -14.45 -12.77
CA PRO A 79 -3.36 -13.11 -12.33
C PRO A 79 -4.33 -12.53 -11.28
N LEU A 80 -5.51 -13.15 -11.13
CA LEU A 80 -6.41 -12.90 -10.00
C LEU A 80 -5.80 -13.35 -8.67
N VAL A 81 -5.10 -14.49 -8.65
CA VAL A 81 -4.35 -14.95 -7.46
C VAL A 81 -3.22 -13.97 -7.11
N ILE A 82 -2.47 -13.51 -8.11
CA ILE A 82 -1.38 -12.53 -7.90
C ILE A 82 -1.95 -11.23 -7.33
N ALA A 83 -2.99 -10.67 -7.95
CA ALA A 83 -3.63 -9.46 -7.46
C ALA A 83 -4.21 -9.63 -6.05
N GLY A 84 -4.78 -10.81 -5.75
CA GLY A 84 -5.28 -11.16 -4.43
C GLY A 84 -4.18 -11.22 -3.36
N ILE A 85 -3.04 -11.85 -3.66
CA ILE A 85 -1.87 -11.88 -2.76
C ILE A 85 -1.35 -10.46 -2.53
N THR A 86 -1.23 -9.66 -3.58
CA THR A 86 -0.79 -8.26 -3.48
C THR A 86 -1.74 -7.43 -2.61
N LEU A 87 -3.05 -7.62 -2.78
CA LEU A 87 -4.07 -6.94 -1.97
C LEU A 87 -4.00 -7.38 -0.50
N ALA A 88 -3.82 -8.67 -0.25
CA ALA A 88 -3.66 -9.20 1.11
C ALA A 88 -2.39 -8.63 1.77
N GLY A 89 -1.27 -8.59 1.05
CA GLY A 89 -0.03 -7.98 1.54
C GLY A 89 -0.19 -6.49 1.86
N TRP A 90 -0.88 -5.75 0.99
CA TRP A 90 -1.23 -4.35 1.25
C TRP A 90 -2.09 -4.20 2.51
N LEU A 91 -3.13 -5.03 2.68
CA LEU A 91 -4.01 -4.98 3.84
C LEU A 91 -3.24 -5.27 5.14
N VAL A 92 -2.38 -6.28 5.14
CA VAL A 92 -1.53 -6.63 6.29
C VAL A 92 -0.59 -5.48 6.63
N ALA A 93 0.02 -4.84 5.63
CA ALA A 93 0.86 -3.66 5.85
C ALA A 93 0.08 -2.50 6.47
N GLN A 94 -1.13 -2.21 5.97
CA GLN A 94 -1.99 -1.17 6.54
C GLN A 94 -2.39 -1.46 7.99
N LEU A 95 -2.76 -2.70 8.30
CA LEU A 95 -3.07 -3.10 9.67
C LEU A 95 -1.86 -2.93 10.60
N TYR A 96 -0.67 -3.26 10.12
CA TYR A 96 0.57 -3.04 10.86
C TYR A 96 0.85 -1.54 11.10
N PHE A 97 0.69 -0.69 10.08
CA PHE A 97 0.87 0.76 10.22
C PHE A 97 -0.14 1.38 11.18
N VAL A 98 -1.42 1.00 11.07
CA VAL A 98 -2.44 1.43 12.02
C VAL A 98 -2.07 0.95 13.42
N GLY A 99 -1.64 -0.30 13.58
CA GLY A 99 -1.18 -0.85 14.85
C GLY A 99 -0.03 -0.06 15.48
N MET A 100 0.93 0.40 14.68
CA MET A 100 1.99 1.31 15.15
C MET A 100 1.43 2.68 15.55
N ALA A 101 0.47 3.22 14.80
CA ALA A 101 -0.15 4.51 15.09
C ALA A 101 -0.91 4.53 16.43
N VAL A 102 -1.60 3.44 16.77
CA VAL A 102 -2.29 3.28 18.08
C VAL A 102 -1.37 2.77 19.20
N GLY A 103 -0.09 2.50 18.90
CA GLY A 103 0.90 2.03 19.89
C GLY A 103 0.73 0.56 20.31
N VAL A 104 -0.05 -0.24 19.57
CA VAL A 104 -0.22 -1.68 19.82
C VAL A 104 0.85 -2.54 19.14
N CYS A 105 1.55 -1.98 18.13
CA CYS A 105 2.68 -2.63 17.48
C CYS A 105 3.93 -1.74 17.50
N SER A 106 5.10 -2.35 17.70
CA SER A 106 6.43 -1.73 17.57
C SER A 106 7.23 -2.44 16.46
N PHE A 107 8.37 -1.87 16.05
CA PHE A 107 9.32 -2.53 15.14
C PHE A 107 9.86 -3.86 15.66
N GLU A 108 9.74 -4.09 16.98
CA GLU A 108 10.11 -5.35 17.64
C GLU A 108 8.99 -6.41 17.59
N GLY A 109 7.80 -6.05 17.08
CA GLY A 109 6.62 -6.90 17.00
C GLY A 109 5.39 -6.26 17.65
N CYS A 110 4.23 -6.91 17.47
CA CYS A 110 3.01 -6.56 18.22
C CYS A 110 3.02 -7.29 19.57
N PHE A 111 2.80 -6.56 20.66
CA PHE A 111 2.70 -7.17 21.99
C PHE A 111 1.47 -8.10 22.05
N PRO A 112 1.57 -9.33 22.58
CA PRO A 112 0.38 -10.05 22.99
C PRO A 112 -0.22 -9.32 24.19
N ALA A 113 -1.37 -8.70 23.99
CA ALA A 113 -2.23 -8.28 25.10
C ALA A 113 -2.80 -9.51 25.83
#